data_AF-A0A845YSI7-F1
#
_entry.id   AF-A0A845YSI7-F1
#
_cell.length_a   1.000
_cell.length_b   1.000
_cell.length_c   1.000
_cell.angle_alpha   90.00
_cell.angle_beta   90.00
_cell.angle_gamma   90.00
#
_symmetry.space_group_name_H-M   'P 1'
#
loop_
_entity.id
_entity.type
_entity.pdbx_description
1 polymer ?
#
loop_
_entity_poly.entity_id
_entity_poly.type
_entity_poly.pdbx_seq_one_letter_code
_entity_poly.pdbx_strand_id
1 'polypeptide(L)'
;MNLMGRQVFTSPIVKSPKQRGFGCELIERAIPYEFDGEASLYFVSAGVEADFWIPSNLVQWGEIPDTLQEETSVKNAASTAVANEDIGAALVVEDNMLIAMEMECSLKTMGFKTVDSAPSVTRALKLLNSHHYRICFLDIDLKKETSFEIAYELVARQVPFVFTSGYDSKYPIPKNLKSMILIKKPVDSEKLKDVVENILKF
;
A
#
# COMPACT_ATOMS: atom_id res chain seq x y z
N MET A 1 -8.84 -9.08 -24.72
CA MET A 1 -9.60 -7.90 -25.18
C MET A 1 -9.69 -6.98 -23.99
N ASN A 2 -8.95 -5.89 -23.99
CA ASN A 2 -8.81 -5.03 -22.81
C ASN A 2 -10.10 -4.25 -22.57
N LEU A 3 -10.39 -3.95 -21.30
CA LEU A 3 -11.57 -3.18 -20.91
C LEU A 3 -11.16 -1.73 -20.67
N MET A 4 -11.87 -0.82 -21.33
CA MET A 4 -11.78 0.61 -21.13
C MET A 4 -13.17 1.10 -20.72
N GLY A 5 -13.29 1.58 -19.49
CA GLY A 5 -14.51 2.16 -18.94
C GLY A 5 -14.36 3.67 -18.78
N ARG A 6 -15.36 4.44 -19.23
CA ARG A 6 -15.44 5.90 -19.03
C ARG A 6 -16.68 6.22 -18.20
N GLN A 7 -16.50 6.84 -17.04
CA GLN A 7 -17.60 7.25 -16.15
C GLN A 7 -17.69 8.78 -16.09
N VAL A 8 -18.90 9.31 -16.26
CA VAL A 8 -19.17 10.76 -16.31
C VAL A 8 -20.14 11.13 -15.19
N PHE A 9 -19.71 12.01 -14.28
CA PHE A 9 -20.58 12.57 -13.23
C PHE A 9 -21.08 13.96 -13.64
N THR A 10 -22.40 14.18 -13.68
CA THR A 10 -22.99 15.46 -14.12
C THR A 10 -23.44 16.34 -12.94
N SER A 11 -22.86 17.56 -12.84
CA SER A 11 -23.23 18.77 -12.02
C SER A 11 -22.44 19.05 -10.71
N PRO A 12 -22.19 20.33 -10.30
CA PRO A 12 -22.16 21.62 -11.03
C PRO A 12 -20.75 21.90 -11.63
N ILE A 13 -20.50 23.07 -12.23
CA ILE A 13 -19.24 23.42 -12.93
C ILE A 13 -18.01 23.07 -12.08
N VAL A 14 -17.28 22.05 -12.50
CA VAL A 14 -16.10 21.54 -11.80
C VAL A 14 -14.87 22.34 -12.22
N LYS A 15 -14.12 22.82 -11.24
CA LYS A 15 -12.76 23.33 -11.43
C LYS A 15 -11.78 22.27 -10.94
N SER A 16 -10.62 22.17 -11.57
CA SER A 16 -9.55 21.31 -11.07
C SER A 16 -9.29 21.63 -9.59
N PRO A 17 -9.25 20.62 -8.72
CA PRO A 17 -9.04 20.84 -7.30
C PRO A 17 -7.67 21.48 -7.08
N LYS A 18 -7.62 22.49 -6.21
CA LYS A 18 -6.36 23.19 -5.87
C LYS A 18 -5.40 22.30 -5.05
N GLN A 19 -5.93 21.25 -4.44
CA GLN A 19 -5.19 20.26 -3.67
C GLN A 19 -5.66 18.88 -4.11
N ARG A 20 -4.73 17.98 -4.47
CA ARG A 20 -5.04 16.56 -4.68
C ARG A 20 -5.27 15.93 -3.32
N GLY A 21 -6.54 15.68 -2.99
CA GLY A 21 -6.94 15.03 -1.75
C GLY A 21 -6.89 13.50 -1.86
N PHE A 22 -7.15 12.84 -0.73
CA PHE A 22 -7.17 11.38 -0.60
C PHE A 22 -7.97 10.66 -1.70
N GLY A 23 -9.16 11.16 -2.06
CA GLY A 23 -9.99 10.52 -3.08
C GLY A 23 -9.40 10.50 -4.48
N CYS A 24 -8.65 11.54 -4.90
CA CYS A 24 -7.99 11.54 -6.21
C CYS A 24 -6.80 10.60 -6.22
N GLU A 25 -6.02 10.59 -5.14
CA GLU A 25 -4.84 9.74 -4.97
C GLU A 25 -5.22 8.25 -4.97
N LEU A 26 -6.35 7.89 -4.35
CA LEU A 26 -6.90 6.54 -4.39
C LEU A 26 -7.28 6.11 -5.80
N ILE A 27 -8.05 6.93 -6.51
CA ILE A 27 -8.53 6.62 -7.86
C ILE A 27 -7.35 6.39 -8.80
N GLU A 28 -6.34 7.25 -8.74
CA GLU A 28 -5.21 7.23 -9.67
C GLU A 28 -4.21 6.13 -9.37
N ARG A 29 -4.07 5.70 -8.11
CA ARG A 29 -3.02 4.74 -7.74
C ARG A 29 -3.51 3.34 -7.45
N ALA A 30 -4.75 3.15 -7.01
CA ALA A 30 -5.23 1.81 -6.64
C ALA A 30 -5.13 0.82 -7.81
N ILE A 31 -5.58 1.22 -9.00
CA ILE A 31 -5.58 0.32 -10.17
C ILE A 31 -4.17 0.01 -10.69
N PRO A 32 -3.28 1.00 -10.91
CA PRO A 32 -1.89 0.70 -11.27
C PRO A 32 -1.15 -0.12 -10.22
N TYR A 33 -1.43 0.10 -8.94
CA TYR A 33 -0.75 -0.59 -7.85
C TYR A 33 -1.22 -2.03 -7.69
N GLU A 34 -2.52 -2.28 -7.59
CA GLU A 34 -3.01 -3.63 -7.27
C GLU A 34 -3.13 -4.53 -8.50
N PHE A 35 -3.30 -3.94 -9.69
CA PHE A 35 -3.73 -4.68 -10.88
C PHE A 35 -2.80 -4.51 -12.09
N ASP A 36 -1.67 -3.82 -11.94
CA ASP A 36 -0.82 -3.39 -13.06
C ASP A 36 -1.65 -2.71 -14.18
N GLY A 37 -2.71 -1.99 -13.78
CA GLY A 37 -3.63 -1.30 -14.67
C GLY A 37 -3.26 0.16 -14.91
N GLU A 38 -4.17 0.93 -15.48
CA GLU A 38 -4.04 2.40 -15.60
C GLU A 38 -5.32 3.08 -15.09
N ALA A 39 -5.16 4.22 -14.44
CA ALA A 39 -6.25 5.08 -14.02
C ALA A 39 -5.89 6.54 -14.26
N SER A 40 -6.78 7.27 -14.93
CA SER A 40 -6.61 8.69 -15.22
C SER A 40 -7.87 9.46 -14.82
N LEU A 41 -7.69 10.59 -14.16
CA LEU A 41 -8.78 11.46 -13.70
C LEU A 41 -8.69 12.83 -14.37
N TYR A 42 -9.80 13.25 -14.97
CA TYR A 42 -9.92 14.51 -15.70
C TYR A 42 -11.02 15.38 -15.07
N PHE A 43 -10.69 16.64 -14.80
CA PHE A 43 -11.64 17.63 -14.31
C PHE A 43 -12.03 18.54 -15.46
N VAL A 44 -13.23 18.33 -16.00
CA VAL A 44 -13.77 19.10 -17.13
C VAL A 44 -14.87 20.04 -16.65
N SER A 45 -15.19 21.08 -17.42
CA SER A 45 -16.20 22.08 -17.00
C SER A 45 -17.59 21.49 -16.73
N ALA A 46 -17.90 20.33 -17.31
CA ALA A 46 -19.17 19.62 -17.15
C ALA A 46 -19.20 18.64 -15.96
N GLY A 47 -18.06 18.35 -15.32
CA GLY A 47 -17.98 17.28 -14.33
C GLY A 47 -16.59 16.69 -14.12
N VAL A 48 -16.57 15.48 -13.58
CA VAL A 48 -15.36 14.65 -13.46
C VAL A 48 -15.50 13.48 -14.42
N GLU A 49 -14.45 13.22 -15.18
CA GLU A 49 -14.32 12.05 -16.03
C GLU A 49 -13.15 11.20 -15.54
N ALA A 50 -13.32 9.88 -15.54
CA ALA A 50 -12.25 8.95 -15.22
C ALA A 50 -12.17 7.86 -16.29
N ASP A 51 -10.95 7.56 -16.71
CA ASP A 51 -10.63 6.43 -17.57
C ASP A 51 -9.93 5.36 -16.73
N PHE A 52 -10.47 4.15 -16.79
CA PHE A 52 -9.92 2.98 -16.12
C PHE A 52 -9.57 1.91 -17.13
N TRP A 53 -8.34 1.43 -17.05
CA TRP A 53 -7.84 0.29 -17.80
C TRP A 53 -7.48 -0.83 -16.84
N ILE A 54 -8.17 -1.96 -16.98
CA ILE A 54 -7.96 -3.16 -16.15
C ILE A 54 -7.61 -4.33 -17.08
N PRO A 55 -6.54 -5.09 -16.79
CA PRO A 55 -6.22 -6.30 -17.53
C PRO A 55 -7.41 -7.27 -17.58
N SER A 56 -7.73 -7.75 -18.79
CA SER A 56 -8.98 -8.51 -19.00
C SER A 56 -9.05 -9.84 -18.24
N ASN A 57 -7.92 -10.39 -17.83
CA ASN A 57 -7.85 -11.59 -16.98
C ASN A 57 -8.31 -11.35 -15.54
N LEU A 58 -8.48 -10.09 -15.12
CA LEU A 58 -8.99 -9.72 -13.80
C LEU A 58 -10.49 -9.42 -13.82
N VAL A 59 -11.12 -9.44 -14.99
CA VAL A 59 -12.55 -9.14 -15.13
C VAL A 59 -13.33 -10.40 -15.41
N GLN A 60 -14.23 -10.73 -14.48
CA GLN A 60 -15.23 -11.76 -14.67
C GLN A 60 -16.61 -11.12 -14.79
N TRP A 61 -17.34 -11.53 -15.82
CA TRP A 61 -18.73 -11.12 -15.98
C TRP A 61 -19.61 -11.93 -15.02
N GLY A 62 -20.48 -11.23 -14.28
CA GLY A 62 -21.39 -11.84 -13.33
C GLY A 62 -22.50 -10.87 -12.93
N GLU A 63 -23.53 -11.39 -12.26
CA GLU A 63 -24.55 -10.57 -11.61
C GLU A 63 -23.94 -9.86 -10.40
N ILE A 64 -24.28 -8.59 -10.21
CA ILE A 64 -23.87 -7.83 -9.03
C ILE A 64 -24.56 -8.49 -7.81
N PRO A 65 -23.82 -9.06 -6.85
CA PRO A 65 -24.44 -9.65 -5.66
C PRO A 65 -25.14 -8.56 -4.85
N ASP A 66 -26.33 -8.85 -4.33
CA ASP A 66 -27.12 -7.95 -3.44
C ASP A 66 -26.41 -7.59 -2.11
N THR A 67 -25.18 -8.06 -1.89
CA THR A 67 -24.41 -7.92 -0.64
C THR A 67 -23.15 -7.09 -0.86
N LEU A 68 -23.32 -5.83 -1.28
CA LEU A 68 -22.33 -4.79 -0.98
C LEU A 68 -22.71 -4.18 0.38
N GLN A 69 -22.39 -4.90 1.46
CA GLN A 69 -22.42 -4.31 2.80
C GLN A 69 -21.25 -3.34 2.92
N GLU A 70 -21.58 -2.07 3.17
CA GLU A 70 -20.66 -0.97 3.38
C GLU A 70 -19.66 -1.30 4.50
N GLU A 71 -18.38 -1.44 4.15
CA GLU A 71 -17.32 -1.33 5.14
C GLU A 71 -16.96 0.13 5.37
N THR A 72 -16.79 0.44 6.65
CA THR A 72 -17.18 1.69 7.29
C THR A 72 -15.98 2.60 7.59
N SER A 73 -16.22 3.91 7.42
CA SER A 73 -15.69 5.04 8.18
C SER A 73 -14.17 5.18 8.38
N VAL A 74 -13.55 5.99 7.53
CA VAL A 74 -12.20 6.56 7.74
C VAL A 74 -12.29 7.76 8.68
N LYS A 75 -11.69 7.67 9.86
CA LYS A 75 -11.44 8.84 10.73
C LYS A 75 -10.21 9.58 10.22
N ASN A 76 -10.43 10.79 9.73
CA ASN A 76 -9.37 11.77 9.48
C ASN A 76 -8.67 12.14 10.79
N ALA A 77 -7.35 12.08 10.81
CA ALA A 77 -6.53 12.86 11.74
C ALA A 77 -5.50 13.64 10.93
N ALA A 78 -5.64 14.97 10.99
CA ALA A 78 -4.84 15.92 10.27
C ALA A 78 -3.39 15.96 10.76
N SER A 79 -2.51 16.16 9.79
CA SER A 79 -1.11 16.55 9.87
C SER A 79 -0.77 17.48 11.04
N THR A 80 0.20 17.06 11.85
CA THR A 80 1.15 17.99 12.47
C THR A 80 2.56 17.45 12.22
N ALA A 81 3.24 18.03 11.23
CA ALA A 81 4.65 17.77 10.97
C ALA A 81 5.47 18.26 12.17
N VAL A 82 5.94 17.34 13.00
CA VAL A 82 6.99 17.62 13.96
C VAL A 82 8.31 17.32 13.24
N ALA A 83 9.17 18.32 13.17
CA ALA A 83 10.51 18.19 12.61
C ALA A 83 11.30 17.17 13.44
N ASN A 84 11.43 15.94 12.93
CA ASN A 84 12.28 14.91 13.53
C ASN A 84 13.21 14.31 12.47
N GLU A 85 14.34 13.84 12.97
CA GLU A 85 15.54 13.43 12.24
C GLU A 85 15.27 12.52 11.05
N ASP A 86 16.14 12.61 10.04
CA ASP A 86 16.08 11.74 8.88
C ASP A 86 16.47 10.31 9.27
N ILE A 87 15.46 9.50 9.56
CA ILE A 87 15.65 8.08 9.95
C ILE A 87 16.03 7.25 8.70
N GLY A 88 15.86 7.78 7.48
CA GLY A 88 16.23 7.12 6.22
C GLY A 88 15.03 6.63 5.43
N ALA A 89 15.19 5.50 4.73
CA ALA A 89 14.19 4.94 3.82
C ALA A 89 13.57 3.65 4.35
N ALA A 90 12.27 3.46 4.13
CA ALA A 90 11.55 2.22 4.43
C ALA A 90 10.84 1.66 3.19
N LEU A 91 10.69 0.34 3.14
CA LEU A 91 9.92 -0.36 2.11
C LEU A 91 8.73 -1.06 2.74
N VAL A 92 7.54 -0.88 2.17
CA VAL A 92 6.31 -1.57 2.55
C VAL A 92 5.92 -2.53 1.42
N VAL A 93 5.76 -3.82 1.72
CA VAL A 93 5.31 -4.82 0.74
C VAL A 93 3.93 -5.29 1.15
N GLU A 94 2.93 -4.86 0.39
CA GLU A 94 1.50 -5.01 0.70
C GLU A 94 0.72 -4.93 -0.61
N ASP A 95 -0.14 -5.90 -0.88
CA ASP A 95 -0.91 -5.99 -2.12
C ASP A 95 -2.20 -5.15 -2.09
N ASN A 96 -2.61 -4.68 -0.90
CA ASN A 96 -3.74 -3.75 -0.73
C ASN A 96 -3.24 -2.30 -0.61
N MET A 97 -3.64 -1.45 -1.55
CA MET A 97 -3.18 -0.07 -1.61
C MET A 97 -3.55 0.75 -0.38
N LEU A 98 -4.74 0.56 0.18
CA LEU A 98 -5.20 1.33 1.34
C LEU A 98 -4.32 1.05 2.55
N ILE A 99 -3.99 -0.22 2.78
CA ILE A 99 -3.12 -0.65 3.87
C ILE A 99 -1.69 -0.14 3.64
N ALA A 100 -1.19 -0.23 2.40
CA ALA A 100 0.13 0.29 2.05
C ALA A 100 0.23 1.80 2.31
N MET A 101 -0.77 2.58 1.88
CA MET A 101 -0.85 4.02 2.08
C MET A 101 -0.94 4.41 3.56
N GLU A 102 -1.68 3.65 4.37
CA GLU A 102 -1.77 3.88 5.82
C GLU A 102 -0.41 3.66 6.50
N MET A 103 0.28 2.58 6.16
CA MET A 103 1.64 2.31 6.65
C MET A 103 2.63 3.38 6.18
N GLU A 104 2.58 3.78 4.91
CA GLU A 104 3.41 4.86 4.38
C GLU A 104 3.23 6.16 5.17
N CYS A 105 1.98 6.57 5.42
CA CYS A 105 1.66 7.79 6.16
C CYS A 105 2.20 7.73 7.60
N SER A 106 2.00 6.59 8.26
CA SER A 106 2.50 6.34 9.62
C SER A 106 4.03 6.43 9.67
N LEU A 107 4.73 5.78 8.75
CA LEU A 107 6.20 5.79 8.68
C LEU A 107 6.75 7.18 8.33
N LYS A 108 6.12 7.91 7.41
CA LYS A 108 6.47 9.31 7.10
C LYS A 108 6.34 10.20 8.34
N THR A 109 5.29 10.01 9.13
CA THR A 109 5.06 10.74 10.39
C THR A 109 6.13 10.41 11.45
N MET A 110 6.72 9.21 11.40
CA MET A 110 7.82 8.82 12.28
C MET A 110 9.17 9.43 11.90
N GLY A 111 9.34 9.95 10.68
CA GLY A 111 10.58 10.60 10.21
C GLY A 111 11.29 9.88 9.05
N PHE A 112 10.69 8.84 8.45
CA PHE A 112 11.19 8.26 7.20
C PHE A 112 10.90 9.22 6.04
N LYS A 113 11.95 9.79 5.43
CA LYS A 113 11.79 10.71 4.29
C LYS A 113 11.35 10.00 3.01
N THR A 114 11.78 8.75 2.84
CA THR A 114 11.43 7.93 1.70
C THR A 114 10.70 6.70 2.21
N VAL A 115 9.45 6.55 1.80
CA VAL A 115 8.70 5.30 2.03
C VAL A 115 8.15 4.87 0.70
N ASP A 116 8.67 3.74 0.21
CA ASP A 116 8.21 3.10 -1.01
C ASP A 116 7.28 1.95 -0.68
N SER A 117 6.39 1.62 -1.61
CA SER A 117 5.48 0.48 -1.49
C SER A 117 5.54 -0.43 -2.72
N ALA A 118 5.34 -1.73 -2.50
CA ALA A 118 5.33 -2.76 -3.53
C ALA A 118 4.16 -3.74 -3.33
N PRO A 119 3.34 -3.99 -4.37
CA PRO A 119 2.20 -4.91 -4.32
C PRO A 119 2.58 -6.38 -4.49
N SER A 120 3.83 -6.68 -4.86
CA SER A 120 4.27 -8.01 -5.26
C SER A 120 5.75 -8.24 -4.96
N VAL A 121 6.15 -9.52 -4.90
CA VAL A 121 7.55 -9.94 -4.70
C VAL A 121 8.41 -9.39 -5.84
N THR A 122 7.94 -9.49 -7.08
CA THR A 122 8.67 -8.99 -8.25
C THR A 122 8.94 -7.48 -8.15
N ARG A 123 7.94 -6.68 -7.74
CA ARG A 123 8.11 -5.23 -7.60
C ARG A 123 9.05 -4.90 -6.44
N ALA A 124 8.90 -5.59 -5.31
CA ALA A 124 9.73 -5.40 -4.12
C ALA A 124 11.20 -5.71 -4.40
N LEU A 125 11.51 -6.84 -5.05
CA LEU A 125 12.88 -7.19 -5.41
C LEU A 125 13.52 -6.17 -6.37
N LYS A 126 12.75 -5.63 -7.33
CA LYS A 126 13.23 -4.53 -8.19
C LYS A 126 13.58 -3.27 -7.39
N LEU A 127 12.76 -2.93 -6.39
CA LEU A 127 13.03 -1.79 -5.49
C LEU A 127 14.27 -2.06 -4.64
N LEU A 128 14.40 -3.25 -4.05
CA LEU A 128 15.59 -3.65 -3.28
C LEU A 128 16.87 -3.61 -4.12
N ASN A 129 16.79 -3.88 -5.42
CA ASN A 129 17.96 -3.79 -6.32
C ASN A 129 18.36 -2.36 -6.68
N SER A 130 17.45 -1.38 -6.52
CA SER A 130 17.66 0.01 -6.93
C SER A 130 17.84 0.97 -5.74
N HIS A 131 17.35 0.60 -4.56
CA HIS A 131 17.33 1.44 -3.37
C HIS A 131 17.81 0.66 -2.15
N HIS A 132 18.36 1.40 -1.19
CA HIS A 132 18.73 0.86 0.12
C HIS A 132 17.70 1.30 1.15
N TYR A 133 17.12 0.33 1.86
CA TYR A 133 16.15 0.58 2.92
C TYR A 133 16.75 0.23 4.27
N ARG A 134 16.43 1.05 5.27
CA ARG A 134 16.83 0.83 6.66
C ARG A 134 15.95 -0.19 7.35
N ILE A 135 14.68 -0.31 6.93
CA ILE A 135 13.74 -1.30 7.44
C ILE A 135 12.71 -1.64 6.36
N CYS A 136 12.23 -2.89 6.36
CA CYS A 136 11.16 -3.33 5.48
C CYS A 136 9.97 -3.92 6.27
N PHE A 137 8.76 -3.70 5.78
CA PHE A 137 7.53 -4.31 6.29
C PHE A 137 6.96 -5.21 5.22
N LEU A 138 6.72 -6.48 5.55
CA LEU A 138 6.31 -7.50 4.60
C LEU A 138 4.98 -8.12 5.00
N ASP A 139 3.92 -7.90 4.24
CA ASP A 139 2.75 -8.77 4.37
C ASP A 139 3.09 -10.19 3.94
N ILE A 140 2.68 -11.16 4.74
CA ILE A 140 2.96 -12.57 4.46
C ILE A 140 2.17 -13.05 3.24
N ASP A 141 0.93 -12.61 3.08
CA ASP A 141 0.00 -13.09 2.05
C ASP A 141 -0.29 -12.02 1.00
N LEU A 142 0.44 -12.05 -0.12
CA LEU A 142 0.28 -11.10 -1.23
C LEU A 142 -0.73 -11.62 -2.27
N LYS A 143 -1.84 -12.23 -1.80
CA LYS A 143 -2.88 -12.96 -2.56
C LYS A 143 -2.40 -14.18 -3.36
N LYS A 144 -1.46 -13.99 -4.28
CA LYS A 144 -0.98 -15.01 -5.24
C LYS A 144 0.35 -15.64 -4.84
N GLU A 145 1.06 -15.02 -3.92
CA GLU A 145 2.40 -15.39 -3.51
C GLU A 145 2.65 -15.00 -2.05
N THR A 146 3.79 -15.43 -1.50
CA THR A 146 4.20 -15.08 -0.13
C THR A 146 5.47 -14.25 -0.16
N SER A 147 5.62 -13.33 0.78
CA SER A 147 6.81 -12.46 0.87
C SER A 147 8.08 -13.14 1.41
N PHE A 148 8.07 -14.47 1.62
CA PHE A 148 9.22 -15.19 2.17
C PHE A 148 10.48 -15.10 1.30
N GLU A 149 10.33 -15.03 -0.02
CA GLU A 149 11.47 -14.81 -0.92
C GLU A 149 12.17 -13.47 -0.64
N ILE A 150 11.38 -12.41 -0.43
CA ILE A 150 11.87 -11.09 -0.04
C ILE A 150 12.57 -11.17 1.32
N ALA A 151 11.99 -11.89 2.28
CA ALA A 151 12.59 -12.08 3.60
C ALA A 151 13.97 -12.73 3.53
N TYR A 152 14.16 -13.75 2.67
CA TYR A 152 15.48 -14.36 2.47
C TYR A 152 16.49 -13.38 1.89
N GLU A 153 16.08 -12.56 0.92
CA GLU A 153 16.93 -11.53 0.34
C GLU A 153 17.33 -10.47 1.39
N LEU A 154 16.40 -10.06 2.25
CA LEU A 154 16.67 -9.11 3.33
C LEU A 154 17.61 -9.69 4.40
N VAL A 155 17.48 -10.97 4.73
CA VAL A 155 18.44 -11.68 5.60
C VAL A 155 19.84 -11.66 4.98
N ALA A 156 19.96 -11.99 3.69
CA ALA A 156 21.25 -11.98 2.98
C ALA A 156 21.88 -10.57 2.97
N ARG A 157 21.05 -9.52 2.87
CA ARG A 157 21.47 -8.12 2.88
C ARG A 157 21.63 -7.51 4.27
N GLN A 158 21.30 -8.26 5.33
CA GLN A 158 21.29 -7.78 6.72
C GLN A 158 20.39 -6.54 6.94
N VAL A 159 19.30 -6.43 6.15
CA VAL A 159 18.30 -5.39 6.33
C VAL A 159 17.25 -5.92 7.31
N PRO A 160 16.97 -5.20 8.41
CA PRO A 160 15.94 -5.65 9.35
C PRO A 160 14.56 -5.51 8.73
N PHE A 161 13.67 -6.43 9.08
CA PHE A 161 12.30 -6.42 8.57
C PHE A 161 11.30 -6.99 9.57
N VAL A 162 10.05 -6.65 9.31
CA VAL A 162 8.89 -7.00 10.13
C VAL A 162 7.87 -7.67 9.23
N PHE A 163 7.36 -8.82 9.64
CA PHE A 163 6.21 -9.40 8.98
C PHE A 163 4.93 -8.74 9.48
N THR A 164 4.00 -8.46 8.57
CA THR A 164 2.61 -8.15 8.87
C THR A 164 1.75 -9.34 8.48
N SER A 165 0.70 -9.63 9.26
CA SER A 165 -0.19 -10.76 9.01
C SER A 165 -1.62 -10.40 9.31
N GLY A 166 -2.53 -10.76 8.40
CA GLY A 166 -3.96 -10.82 8.69
C GLY A 166 -4.33 -11.88 9.75
N TYR A 167 -5.58 -11.84 10.20
CA TYR A 167 -6.14 -12.80 11.17
C TYR A 167 -6.06 -14.27 10.69
N ASP A 168 -5.96 -14.49 9.38
CA ASP A 168 -6.01 -15.80 8.73
C ASP A 168 -4.76 -16.11 7.88
N SER A 169 -3.56 -15.73 8.30
CA SER A 169 -2.33 -16.17 7.61
C SER A 169 -2.28 -17.71 7.56
N LYS A 170 -2.65 -18.28 6.40
CA LYS A 170 -2.69 -19.74 6.16
C LYS A 170 -1.29 -20.34 6.04
N TYR A 171 -0.26 -19.50 5.91
CA TYR A 171 1.09 -19.91 5.61
C TYR A 171 1.94 -20.03 6.89
N PRO A 172 2.47 -21.23 7.20
CA PRO A 172 3.38 -21.38 8.33
C PRO A 172 4.71 -20.67 8.03
N ILE A 173 5.13 -19.76 8.92
CA ILE A 173 6.41 -19.06 8.79
C ILE A 173 7.56 -20.10 8.83
N PRO A 174 8.46 -20.11 7.83
CA PRO A 174 9.63 -20.97 7.79
C PRO A 174 10.47 -20.88 9.07
N LYS A 175 11.03 -22.01 9.54
CA LYS A 175 11.75 -22.08 10.84
C LYS A 175 12.90 -21.06 10.95
N ASN A 176 13.61 -20.82 9.86
CA ASN A 176 14.70 -19.87 9.74
C ASN A 176 14.26 -18.39 9.75
N LEU A 177 12.96 -18.11 9.65
CA LEU A 177 12.37 -16.77 9.72
C LEU A 177 11.54 -16.55 10.99
N LYS A 178 11.40 -17.56 11.86
CA LYS A 178 10.59 -17.48 13.09
C LYS A 178 11.11 -16.49 14.14
N SER A 179 12.38 -16.10 14.06
CA SER A 179 12.95 -15.11 14.97
C SER A 179 12.60 -13.67 14.59
N MET A 180 11.95 -13.46 13.45
CA MET A 180 11.58 -12.13 12.97
C MET A 180 10.32 -11.62 13.67
N ILE A 181 10.22 -10.30 13.79
CA ILE A 181 9.08 -9.65 14.44
C ILE A 181 7.84 -9.80 13.55
N LEU A 182 6.71 -10.20 14.15
CA LEU A 182 5.42 -10.35 13.49
C LEU A 182 4.41 -9.40 14.14
N ILE A 183 3.83 -8.51 13.34
CA ILE A 183 2.72 -7.64 13.73
C ILE A 183 1.43 -8.18 13.13
N LYS A 184 0.40 -8.32 13.95
CA LYS A 184 -0.94 -8.65 13.46
C LYS A 184 -1.65 -7.39 12.95
N LYS A 185 -2.24 -7.49 11.77
CA LYS A 185 -3.15 -6.49 11.22
C LYS A 185 -4.47 -6.47 12.04
N PRO A 186 -5.10 -5.30 12.25
CA PRO A 186 -4.69 -3.98 11.78
C PRO A 186 -3.44 -3.46 12.51
N VAL A 187 -2.54 -2.83 11.76
CA VAL A 187 -1.28 -2.30 12.29
C VAL A 187 -1.54 -0.94 12.91
N ASP A 188 -1.62 -0.88 14.23
CA ASP A 188 -1.72 0.38 14.96
C ASP A 188 -0.42 1.19 14.82
N SER A 189 -0.55 2.49 14.56
CA SER A 189 0.54 3.45 14.51
C SER A 189 1.45 3.41 15.75
N GLU A 190 0.90 3.21 16.96
CA GLU A 190 1.70 3.11 18.20
C GLU A 190 2.55 1.84 18.20
N LYS A 191 1.95 0.69 17.84
CA LYS A 191 2.68 -0.58 17.74
C LYS A 191 3.76 -0.55 16.66
N LEU A 192 3.46 0.11 15.54
CA LEU A 192 4.41 0.29 14.45
C LEU A 192 5.61 1.12 14.93
N LYS A 193 5.37 2.20 15.69
CA LYS A 193 6.41 3.05 16.28
C LYS A 193 7.28 2.26 17.25
N ASP A 194 6.67 1.55 18.19
CA ASP A 194 7.37 0.73 19.17
C ASP A 194 8.31 -0.28 18.50
N VAL A 195 7.84 -0.94 17.44
CA VAL A 195 8.65 -1.92 16.70
C VAL A 195 9.80 -1.24 15.95
N VAL A 196 9.55 -0.11 15.30
CA VAL A 196 10.58 0.67 14.61
C VAL A 196 11.68 1.11 15.57
N GLU A 197 11.32 1.68 16.72
CA GLU A 197 12.27 2.14 17.75
C GLU A 197 13.10 0.97 18.30
N ASN A 198 12.46 -0.17 18.55
CA ASN A 198 13.13 -1.35 19.12
C ASN A 198 14.12 -2.01 18.13
N ILE A 199 13.79 -2.02 16.84
CA ILE A 199 14.67 -2.56 15.79
C ILE A 199 15.83 -1.60 15.50
N LEU A 200 15.54 -0.32 15.32
CA LEU A 200 16.48 0.65 14.79
C LEU A 200 17.28 1.40 15.88
N LYS A 201 16.87 1.27 17.15
CA LYS A 201 17.56 1.76 18.36
C LYS A 201 17.97 3.23 18.27
N PHE A 202 17.01 4.11 18.00
CA PHE A 202 17.18 5.57 18.06
C PHE A 202 16.17 6.18 19.02
#